data_AF-A0A2K3LYD9-F1
#
_entry.id   AF-A0A2K3LYD9-F1
#
_cell.length_a   1.000
_cell.length_b   1.000
_cell.length_c   1.000
_cell.angle_alpha   90.00
_cell.angle_beta   90.00
_cell.angle_gamma   90.00
#
_symmetry.space_group_name_H-M   'P 1'
#
loop_
_entity.id
_entity.type
_entity.pdbx_description
1 polymer ?
#
loop_
_entity_poly.entity_id
_entity_poly.type
_entity_poly.pdbx_seq_one_letter_code
_entity_poly.pdbx_strand_id
1 'polypeptide(L)' 'MLAGVLDEESLKLYTLIWSRTVSCQMEPAILEKIQVDIGNADQSIMLRSTSSRVEFPGYQAVFT' A
#
# COMPACT_ATOMS: atom_id res chain seq x y z
N MET A 1 1.04 0.35 -28.95
CA MET A 1 0.22 -0.43 -28.00
C MET A 1 0.64 -1.89 -28.12
N LEU A 2 1.02 -2.56 -27.02
CA LEU A 2 1.34 -4.00 -27.03
C LEU A 2 0.08 -4.89 -27.04
N ALA A 3 -1.06 -4.30 -26.68
CA ALA A 3 -2.37 -4.92 -26.86
C ALA A 3 -2.60 -5.23 -28.34
N GLY A 4 -2.92 -6.50 -28.64
CA GLY A 4 -3.06 -7.03 -30.00
C GLY A 4 -1.77 -7.54 -30.64
N VAL A 5 -0.61 -7.35 -29.98
CA VAL A 5 0.68 -7.95 -30.39
C VAL A 5 1.03 -9.15 -29.52
N LEU A 6 0.75 -9.06 -28.21
CA LEU A 6 0.93 -10.14 -27.24
C LEU A 6 -0.39 -10.90 -27.01
N ASP A 7 -0.28 -12.19 -26.70
CA ASP A 7 -1.40 -12.95 -26.13
C ASP A 7 -1.76 -12.41 -24.74
N GLU A 8 -2.93 -12.80 -24.23
CA GLU A 8 -3.48 -12.26 -23.00
C GLU A 8 -2.59 -12.52 -21.77
N GLU A 9 -1.98 -13.70 -21.68
CA GLU A 9 -1.14 -14.06 -20.53
C GLU A 9 0.18 -13.29 -20.56
N SER A 10 0.81 -13.21 -21.74
CA SER A 10 2.02 -12.41 -21.94
C SER A 10 1.77 -10.92 -21.66
N LEU A 11 0.61 -10.38 -22.04
CA LEU A 11 0.26 -8.99 -21.76
C LEU A 11 0.04 -8.74 -20.26
N LYS A 12 -0.60 -9.68 -19.55
CA LYS A 12 -0.75 -9.63 -18.08
C LYS A 12 0.62 -9.63 -17.39
N LEU A 13 1.51 -10.54 -17.81
CA LEU A 13 2.87 -10.61 -17.27
C LEU A 13 3.66 -9.34 -17.55
N TYR A 14 3.60 -8.82 -18.78
CA TYR A 14 4.23 -7.56 -19.14
C TYR A 14 3.72 -6.42 -18.26
N THR A 15 2.40 -6.33 -18.07
CA THR A 15 1.78 -5.28 -17.25
C THR A 15 2.26 -5.37 -15.80
N LEU A 16 2.34 -6.59 -15.23
CA LEU A 16 2.86 -6.80 -13.87
C LEU A 16 4.31 -6.34 -13.73
N ILE A 17 5.18 -6.76 -14.66
CA ILE A 17 6.60 -6.38 -14.68
C ILE A 17 6.71 -4.86 -14.81
N TRP A 18 5.98 -4.27 -15.75
CA TRP A 18 6.03 -2.85 -16.01
C TRP A 18 5.57 -2.02 -14.80
N SER A 19 4.43 -2.37 -14.19
CA SER A 19 3.94 -1.69 -12.99
C SER A 19 4.94 -1.78 -11.85
N ARG A 20 5.59 -2.94 -11.68
CA ARG A 20 6.66 -3.10 -10.68
C ARG A 20 7.86 -2.22 -11.00
N THR A 21 8.34 -2.23 -12.24
CA THR A 21 9.50 -1.42 -12.68
C THR A 21 9.28 0.07 -12.45
N VAL A 22 8.10 0.60 -12.82
CA VAL A 22 7.75 2.01 -12.60
C VAL A 22 7.66 2.31 -11.11
N SER A 23 6.96 1.48 -10.33
CA SER A 23 6.79 1.67 -8.88
C SER A 23 8.12 1.78 -8.12
N CYS A 24 9.15 1.04 -8.54
CA CYS A 24 10.48 1.06 -7.91
C CYS A 24 11.24 2.40 -8.09
N GLN A 25 10.81 3.25 -9.03
CA GLN A 25 11.41 4.57 -9.25
C GLN A 25 10.57 5.70 -8.63
N MET A 26 9.44 5.36 -7.98
CA MET A 26 8.55 6.33 -7.34
C MET A 26 8.93 6.57 -5.87
N GLU A 27 8.49 7.71 -5.34
CA GLU A 27 8.59 8.05 -3.93
C GLU A 27 7.86 7.01 -3.05
N PRO A 28 8.37 6.66 -1.85
CA PRO A 28 7.67 5.84 -0.88
C PRO A 28 6.27 6.34 -0.51
N ALA A 29 5.41 5.40 -0.12
CA ALA A 29 4.13 5.72 0.50
C ALA A 29 4.36 6.32 1.91
N ILE A 30 3.63 7.38 2.24
CA ILE A 30 3.62 7.99 3.58
C ILE A 30 2.34 7.55 4.29
N LEU A 31 2.51 6.86 5.42
CA LEU A 31 1.41 6.42 6.27
C LEU A 31 1.46 7.12 7.61
N GLU A 32 0.32 7.68 8.01
CA GLU A 32 0.08 8.12 9.37
C GLU A 32 -0.31 6.91 10.22
N LYS A 33 0.33 6.75 11.38
CA LYS A 33 0.00 5.70 12.36
C LYS A 33 -0.73 6.33 13.54
N ILE A 34 -1.89 5.79 13.88
CA ILE A 34 -2.73 6.23 14.97
C ILE A 34 -2.77 5.10 16.00
N GLN A 35 -2.38 5.39 17.23
CA GLN A 35 -2.46 4.46 18.34
C GLN A 35 -3.26 5.09 19.47
N VAL A 36 -4.22 4.35 19.99
CA VAL A 36 -5.08 4.78 21.09
C VAL A 36 -5.03 3.72 22.18
N ASP A 37 -4.62 4.15 23.37
CA ASP A 37 -4.62 3.33 24.58
C ASP A 37 -5.72 3.85 25.51
N ILE A 38 -6.64 2.97 25.92
CA ILE A 38 -7.80 3.29 26.76
C ILE A 38 -7.72 2.44 28.03
N GLY A 39 -7.53 3.09 29.17
CA GLY A 39 -7.49 2.45 30.48
C GLY A 39 -8.76 2.70 31.29
N ASN A 40 -9.04 1.80 32.25
CA ASN A 40 -9.93 2.11 33.36
C ASN A 40 -9.24 3.01 34.41
N ALA A 41 -9.98 3.53 35.38
CA ALA A 41 -9.51 4.56 36.31
C ALA A 41 -8.29 4.14 37.16
N ASP A 42 -8.18 2.85 37.48
CA ASP A 42 -7.07 2.23 38.21
C ASP A 42 -6.04 1.57 37.29
N GLN A 43 -6.19 1.69 35.97
CA GLN A 43 -5.32 1.13 34.93
C GLN A 43 -5.11 -0.40 35.01
N SER A 44 -5.98 -1.12 35.73
CA SER A 44 -5.93 -2.58 35.82
C SER A 44 -6.34 -3.26 34.51
N ILE A 45 -7.05 -2.55 33.64
CA ILE A 45 -7.43 -2.99 32.29
C ILE A 45 -7.01 -1.91 31.30
N MET A 46 -6.25 -2.31 30.28
CA MET A 46 -5.82 -1.45 29.18
C MET A 46 -6.23 -2.06 27.84
N LEU A 47 -7.00 -1.31 27.07
CA LEU A 47 -7.35 -1.62 25.68
C LEU A 47 -6.44 -0.82 24.76
N ARG A 48 -5.90 -1.46 23.73
CA ARG A 48 -5.09 -0.81 22.69
C ARG A 48 -5.74 -0.99 21.35
N SER A 49 -5.90 0.10 20.61
CA SER A 49 -6.30 0.11 19.21
C SER A 49 -5.23 0.77 18.36
N THR A 50 -4.94 0.17 17.21
CA THR A 50 -4.03 0.72 16.21
C THR A 50 -4.77 0.87 14.89
N SER A 51 -4.50 1.98 14.21
CA SER A 51 -5.00 2.27 12.87
C SER A 51 -3.90 2.94 12.06
N SER A 52 -4.00 2.87 10.75
CA SER A 52 -3.10 3.60 9.85
C SER A 52 -3.89 4.20 8.70
N ARG A 53 -3.49 5.40 8.28
CA ARG A 53 -4.07 6.11 7.15
C ARG A 53 -2.99 6.43 6.13
N VAL A 54 -3.32 6.32 4.85
CA VAL A 54 -2.43 6.73 3.76
C VAL A 54 -2.54 8.24 3.59
N GLU A 55 -1.47 8.96 3.88
CA GLU A 55 -1.36 10.40 3.64
C GLU A 55 -0.87 10.67 2.22
N PHE A 56 0.07 9.84 1.73
CA PHE A 56 0.53 9.87 0.35
C PHE A 56 0.74 8.44 -0.15
N PRO A 57 0.11 8.02 -1.27
CA PRO A 57 0.20 6.64 -1.75
C PRO A 57 1.57 6.28 -2.35
N GLY A 58 2.34 7.25 -2.87
CA GLY A 58 3.63 6.99 -3.50
C GLY A 58 3.55 5.88 -4.55
N TYR A 59 4.49 4.93 -4.49
CA TYR A 59 4.52 3.76 -5.37
C TYR A 59 3.22 2.92 -5.39
N GLN A 60 2.42 2.95 -4.32
CA GLN A 60 1.18 2.16 -4.21
C GLN A 60 0.12 2.58 -5.24
N ALA A 61 0.20 3.82 -5.75
CA ALA A 61 -0.68 4.28 -6.81
C ALA A 61 -0.54 3.48 -8.12
N VAL A 62 0.59 2.79 -8.33
CA VAL A 62 0.90 2.04 -9.55
C VAL A 62 1.01 0.54 -9.31
N PHE A 63 1.49 0.13 -8.12
CA PHE A 63 1.65 -1.27 -7.75
C PHE A 63 1.32 -1.46 -6.27
N THR A 64 0.24 -2.19 -5.97
CA THR A 64 -0.20 -2.56 -4.61
C THR A 64 -0.11 -4.07 -4.43
#